data_AF-A0A5C6G3M7-F1
#
_entry.id   AF-A0A5C6G3M7-F1
#
_cell.length_a   1.000
_cell.length_b   1.000
_cell.length_c   1.000
_cell.angle_alpha   90.00
_cell.angle_beta   90.00
_cell.angle_gamma   90.00
#
_symmetry.space_group_name_H-M   'P 1'
#
loop_
_entity.id
_entity.type
_entity.pdbx_description
1 polymer ?
#
loop_
_entity_poly.entity_id
_entity_poly.type
_entity_poly.pdbx_seq_one_letter_code
_entity_poly.pdbx_strand_id
1 'polypeptide(L)'
;MTSDSRKPLKIINPAGVGTGSFPQFTKLPPELRSMIWTQSLCYERLIRVELLPAKTPQDLLYEDRPRHPHSTSSPPQGGSFLAVLRNRHEISKLFRVCFESRQSAMRFYRVAVPCYYKQVHRFPVQGTFYFNPELDTLDILGTEYLPRFAHTLWTNDPLHVGLINLGCIWEKMGKYADDLFQPKQGEEDLVRQLLSRLRRVIFGYNGQCGRSIPWCQARKNGWKPQLHRSRPLLASVSKFERLPQDPRPIEAELTKMCMGVADPRDQMYRWFRLLEHWQIEYPHYQVDYRYLVTANNRRVEDREEAFLFLETERKQWEACRKDYEAQGADCEEDDCETASAYGFWLFPIDAFGPIPEADDKITKIGRTFEFRGPRVWEFWKGWDVSKRPPELCLQYLPEVPLSEHKGQPTKAEWTLSSGEETPTKGPARFTSEDDVPQRHYTAGRGSESKETYGLATCIRVAVAGDYDDPDAPGYDRFLAHVDDLEEPVLQGFMALVTTARQEGLSNLRAVMVLPEAGSDANNADGTNDDKICQNEIRALIATVVSSEHIMTSIHNSKVPWYLVIEASKNFDFAKE
;
A
#
# COMPACT_ATOMS: atom_id res chain seq x y z
N MET A 1 41.35 0.77 -23.52
CA MET A 1 40.18 0.08 -24.09
C MET A 1 39.06 0.17 -23.05
N THR A 2 38.35 1.29 -22.94
CA THR A 2 37.06 1.58 -23.61
C THR A 2 36.02 0.46 -23.49
N SER A 3 35.19 0.51 -22.44
CA SER A 3 33.73 0.41 -22.55
C SER A 3 33.07 0.68 -21.19
N ASP A 4 33.03 1.93 -20.73
CA ASP A 4 32.00 2.33 -19.75
C ASP A 4 30.82 2.89 -20.53
N SER A 5 30.10 1.98 -21.20
CA SER A 5 28.81 2.24 -21.81
C SER A 5 27.80 1.32 -21.14
N ARG A 6 27.54 1.53 -19.84
CA ARG A 6 26.41 0.89 -19.18
C ARG A 6 25.14 1.38 -19.89
N LYS A 7 24.53 0.48 -20.66
CA LYS A 7 23.30 0.74 -21.43
C LYS A 7 22.24 1.35 -20.50
N PRO A 8 21.40 2.28 -20.98
CA PRO A 8 20.32 2.83 -20.19
C PRO A 8 19.37 1.72 -19.73
N LEU A 9 18.82 1.85 -18.51
CA LEU A 9 17.76 0.96 -18.03
C LEU A 9 16.60 1.01 -19.03
N LYS A 10 16.04 -0.16 -19.34
CA LYS A 10 14.92 -0.30 -20.28
C LYS A 10 13.71 -0.86 -19.55
N ILE A 11 12.54 -0.33 -19.89
CA ILE A 11 11.24 -0.81 -19.44
C ILE A 11 10.47 -1.26 -20.69
N ILE A 12 10.00 -2.51 -20.72
CA ILE A 12 9.25 -3.05 -21.88
C ILE A 12 7.75 -2.72 -21.85
N ASN A 13 7.26 -2.12 -20.77
CA ASN A 13 5.85 -1.77 -20.61
C ASN A 13 5.36 -0.87 -21.75
N PRO A 14 4.12 -1.12 -22.21
CA PRO A 14 3.48 -0.23 -23.16
C PRO A 14 3.43 1.18 -22.57
N ALA A 15 3.88 2.15 -23.37
CA ALA A 15 3.56 3.53 -23.14
C ALA A 15 2.03 3.68 -23.15
N GLY A 16 1.47 4.42 -22.20
CA GLY A 16 0.09 4.89 -22.37
C GLY A 16 -0.01 5.60 -23.72
N VAL A 17 -0.90 5.13 -24.60
CA VAL A 17 -1.03 5.66 -25.96
C VAL A 17 -1.10 7.19 -25.90
N GLY A 18 -0.13 7.83 -26.56
CA GLY A 18 0.13 9.27 -26.46
C GLY A 18 -1.05 10.15 -26.81
N THR A 19 -0.90 11.43 -26.50
CA THR A 19 -1.85 12.55 -26.65
C THR A 19 -2.17 12.93 -28.10
N GLY A 20 -2.18 11.97 -29.03
CA GLY A 20 -2.53 12.21 -30.42
C GLY A 20 -3.98 12.72 -30.52
N SER A 21 -4.17 13.95 -30.99
CA SER A 21 -5.50 14.40 -31.34
C SER A 21 -5.92 13.73 -32.65
N PHE A 22 -7.09 13.09 -32.67
CA PHE A 22 -7.71 12.58 -33.88
C PHE A 22 -8.89 13.50 -34.27
N PRO A 23 -8.63 14.64 -34.92
CA PRO A 23 -9.65 15.66 -35.18
C PRO A 23 -10.77 15.19 -36.11
N GLN A 24 -10.59 14.06 -36.80
CA GLN A 24 -11.60 13.45 -37.67
C GLN A 24 -12.55 12.51 -36.93
N PHE A 25 -12.35 12.26 -35.62
CA PHE A 25 -13.19 11.35 -34.84
C PHE A 25 -14.69 11.68 -35.00
N THR A 26 -15.05 12.96 -34.92
CA THR A 26 -16.43 13.44 -35.01
C THR A 26 -17.07 13.25 -36.40
N LYS A 27 -16.26 13.01 -37.44
CA LYS A 27 -16.73 12.76 -38.80
C LYS A 27 -17.07 11.30 -39.05
N LEU A 28 -16.71 10.40 -38.13
CA LEU A 28 -17.04 8.99 -38.25
C LEU A 28 -18.54 8.75 -38.00
N PRO A 29 -19.15 7.78 -38.70
CA PRO A 29 -20.48 7.28 -38.37
C PRO A 29 -20.62 6.96 -36.88
N PRO A 30 -21.79 7.22 -36.26
CA PRO A 30 -22.03 6.94 -34.84
C PRO A 30 -21.67 5.51 -34.43
N GLU A 31 -21.89 4.54 -35.30
CA GLU A 31 -21.59 3.13 -35.05
C GLU A 31 -20.09 2.91 -34.87
N LEU A 32 -19.26 3.51 -35.74
CA LEU A 32 -17.80 3.41 -35.64
C LEU A 32 -17.26 4.16 -34.42
N ARG A 33 -17.83 5.33 -34.09
CA ARG A 33 -17.44 6.06 -32.87
C ARG A 33 -17.75 5.24 -31.61
N SER A 34 -18.94 4.62 -31.55
CA SER A 34 -19.32 3.72 -30.46
C SER A 34 -18.36 2.53 -30.36
N MET A 35 -18.01 1.90 -31.49
CA MET A 35 -17.05 0.79 -31.49
C MET A 35 -15.68 1.23 -30.97
N ILE A 36 -15.20 2.40 -31.37
CA ILE A 36 -13.91 2.94 -30.88
C ILE A 36 -13.97 3.20 -29.37
N TRP A 37 -15.06 3.79 -28.86
CA TRP A 37 -15.22 3.98 -27.42
C TRP A 37 -15.24 2.68 -26.65
N THR A 38 -16.00 1.68 -27.10
CA THR A 38 -16.01 0.36 -26.47
C THR A 38 -14.64 -0.29 -26.52
N GLN A 39 -13.98 -0.28 -27.68
CA GLN A 39 -12.65 -0.87 -27.84
C GLN A 39 -11.61 -0.21 -26.92
N SER A 40 -11.71 1.10 -26.70
CA SER A 40 -10.80 1.82 -25.79
C SER A 40 -10.98 1.46 -24.31
N LEU A 41 -12.06 0.75 -23.95
CA LEU A 41 -12.32 0.24 -22.61
C LEU A 41 -11.96 -1.25 -22.44
N CYS A 42 -11.79 -1.98 -23.55
CA CYS A 42 -11.54 -3.42 -23.59
C CYS A 42 -10.12 -3.79 -23.17
N TYR A 43 -9.79 -3.58 -21.90
CA TYR A 43 -8.58 -4.04 -21.23
C TYR A 43 -8.95 -4.77 -19.94
N GLU A 44 -8.09 -5.68 -19.50
CA GLU A 44 -8.25 -6.33 -18.21
C GLU A 44 -7.74 -5.43 -17.08
N ARG A 45 -8.37 -5.55 -15.91
CA ARG A 45 -7.93 -4.85 -14.71
C ARG A 45 -7.77 -5.81 -13.54
N LEU A 46 -6.67 -5.66 -12.81
CA LEU A 46 -6.48 -6.28 -11.50
C LEU A 46 -6.73 -5.21 -10.44
N ILE A 47 -7.83 -5.33 -9.71
CA ILE A 47 -8.33 -4.29 -8.80
C ILE A 47 -8.30 -4.82 -7.39
N ARG A 48 -7.50 -4.19 -6.53
CA ARG A 48 -7.55 -4.48 -5.09
C ARG A 48 -8.70 -3.73 -4.43
N VAL A 49 -9.57 -4.47 -3.75
CA VAL A 49 -10.67 -3.94 -2.94
C VAL A 49 -10.48 -4.43 -1.51
N GLU A 50 -10.47 -3.49 -0.57
CA GLU A 50 -10.46 -3.80 0.85
C GLU A 50 -11.87 -3.69 1.39
N LEU A 51 -12.37 -4.77 1.98
CA LEU A 51 -13.66 -4.82 2.64
C LEU A 51 -13.43 -4.67 4.13
N LEU A 52 -13.77 -3.49 4.65
CA LEU A 52 -13.60 -3.16 6.05
C LEU A 52 -14.95 -3.25 6.76
N PRO A 53 -14.99 -3.58 8.07
CA PRO A 53 -16.20 -3.40 8.87
C PRO A 53 -16.72 -1.99 8.68
N ALA A 54 -18.05 -1.83 8.59
CA ALA A 54 -18.65 -0.51 8.51
C ALA A 54 -18.30 0.29 9.78
N LYS A 55 -17.35 1.20 9.60
CA LYS A 55 -16.86 2.17 10.57
C LYS A 55 -17.09 3.58 10.00
N THR A 56 -16.97 4.62 10.82
CA THR A 56 -17.09 5.99 10.29
C THR A 56 -15.93 6.28 9.32
N PRO A 57 -16.08 7.18 8.32
CA PRO A 57 -14.98 7.56 7.43
C PRO A 57 -13.73 8.05 8.17
N GLN A 58 -13.89 8.61 9.37
CA GLN A 58 -12.81 8.97 10.29
C GLN A 58 -11.95 7.77 10.68
N ASP A 59 -12.55 6.60 10.92
CA ASP A 59 -11.83 5.39 11.34
C ASP A 59 -10.87 4.85 10.26
N LEU A 60 -11.13 5.18 8.99
CA LEU A 60 -10.28 4.82 7.86
C LEU A 60 -8.95 5.59 7.85
N LEU A 61 -8.82 6.69 8.59
CA LEU A 61 -7.58 7.47 8.72
C LEU A 61 -6.59 6.81 9.68
N TYR A 62 -7.09 6.10 10.70
CA TYR A 62 -6.29 5.56 11.80
C TYR A 62 -5.75 4.14 11.56
N GLU A 63 -6.07 3.53 10.40
CA GLU A 63 -5.70 2.14 10.08
C GLU A 63 -4.22 1.88 9.77
N ASP A 64 -3.37 2.92 9.67
CA ASP A 64 -1.93 2.72 9.50
C ASP A 64 -1.20 2.35 10.83
N ARG A 65 -1.95 2.18 11.93
CA ARG A 65 -1.43 1.59 13.19
C ARG A 65 -1.11 0.10 13.02
N PRO A 66 -0.02 -0.41 13.61
CA PRO A 66 0.07 -1.83 13.95
C PRO A 66 -1.14 -2.20 14.80
N ARG A 67 -1.88 -3.26 14.44
CA ARG A 67 -3.01 -3.72 15.27
C ARG A 67 -2.47 -4.12 16.65
N HIS A 68 -2.71 -3.31 17.67
CA HIS A 68 -2.52 -3.75 19.05
C HIS A 68 -3.53 -4.87 19.36
N PRO A 69 -3.11 -6.01 19.94
CA PRO A 69 -3.99 -7.16 20.18
C PRO A 69 -5.15 -6.93 21.17
N HIS A 70 -5.33 -5.72 21.72
CA HIS A 70 -6.16 -5.50 22.91
C HIS A 70 -7.13 -4.31 22.81
N SER A 71 -7.63 -3.94 21.62
CA SER A 71 -8.81 -3.07 21.55
C SER A 71 -10.09 -3.91 21.45
N THR A 72 -10.64 -4.22 22.61
CA THR A 72 -11.96 -4.84 22.80
C THR A 72 -13.05 -3.77 22.71
N SER A 73 -13.23 -3.16 21.55
CA SER A 73 -14.51 -2.55 21.20
C SER A 73 -15.27 -3.55 20.34
N SER A 74 -16.35 -4.08 20.89
CA SER A 74 -17.25 -5.02 20.21
C SER A 74 -17.59 -4.47 18.82
N PRO A 75 -17.40 -5.23 17.73
CA PRO A 75 -17.81 -4.77 16.42
C PRO A 75 -19.31 -4.46 16.45
N PRO A 76 -19.77 -3.35 15.85
CA PRO A 76 -21.20 -3.08 15.75
C PRO A 76 -21.89 -4.30 15.13
N GLN A 77 -22.95 -4.78 15.78
CA GLN A 77 -23.73 -5.97 15.39
C GLN A 77 -24.55 -5.76 14.09
N GLY A 78 -24.07 -4.92 13.17
CA GLY A 78 -24.61 -4.73 11.84
C GLY A 78 -23.66 -5.33 10.80
N GLY A 79 -24.15 -6.26 9.98
CA GLY A 79 -23.39 -6.93 8.92
C GLY A 79 -22.98 -6.04 7.74
N SER A 80 -22.79 -4.74 7.91
CA SER A 80 -22.37 -3.82 6.85
C SER A 80 -20.84 -3.78 6.70
N PHE A 81 -20.38 -3.55 5.47
CA PHE A 81 -18.97 -3.38 5.12
C PHE A 81 -18.79 -2.10 4.30
N LEU A 82 -17.57 -1.57 4.28
CA LEU A 82 -17.14 -0.52 3.36
C LEU A 82 -16.21 -1.12 2.32
N ALA A 83 -16.48 -0.84 1.04
CA ALA A 83 -15.55 -1.12 -0.04
C ALA A 83 -14.55 0.05 -0.17
N VAL A 84 -13.28 -0.22 0.12
CA VAL A 84 -12.19 0.75 0.03
C VAL A 84 -11.24 0.36 -1.09
N LEU A 85 -11.02 1.28 -2.01
CA LEU A 85 -10.08 1.12 -3.10
C LEU A 85 -8.83 1.94 -2.75
N ARG A 86 -7.76 1.24 -2.36
CA ARG A 86 -6.43 1.83 -2.19
C ARG A 86 -5.71 1.84 -3.53
N ASN A 87 -4.94 2.89 -3.77
CA ASN A 87 -4.29 3.25 -5.04
C ASN A 87 -5.15 4.14 -5.95
N ARG A 88 -4.49 4.84 -6.87
CA ARG A 88 -5.10 5.68 -7.90
C ARG A 88 -5.83 4.80 -8.92
N HIS A 89 -6.97 4.25 -8.52
CA HIS A 89 -7.88 3.56 -9.45
C HIS A 89 -8.42 4.62 -10.40
N GLU A 90 -7.90 4.62 -11.62
CA GLU A 90 -8.36 5.54 -12.65
C GLU A 90 -9.81 5.20 -13.03
N ILE A 91 -10.74 5.99 -12.52
CA ILE A 91 -12.06 6.10 -13.15
C ILE A 91 -11.80 6.47 -14.61
N SER A 92 -12.36 5.69 -15.54
CA SER A 92 -12.12 5.92 -16.97
C SER A 92 -12.42 7.37 -17.34
N LYS A 93 -11.48 8.03 -18.02
CA LYS A 93 -11.65 9.42 -18.48
C LYS A 93 -12.89 9.55 -19.37
N LEU A 94 -13.32 8.47 -20.04
CA LEU A 94 -14.50 8.45 -20.90
C LEU A 94 -15.80 8.79 -20.19
N PHE A 95 -15.87 8.69 -18.85
CA PHE A 95 -17.01 9.20 -18.08
C PHE A 95 -17.17 10.73 -18.15
N ARG A 96 -16.13 11.47 -18.55
CA ARG A 96 -16.07 12.94 -18.50
C ARG A 96 -15.80 13.63 -19.84
N VAL A 97 -15.50 12.89 -20.92
CA VAL A 97 -15.14 13.49 -22.22
C VAL A 97 -16.36 14.07 -22.93
N CYS A 98 -17.35 13.26 -23.28
CA CYS A 98 -18.60 13.70 -23.91
C CYS A 98 -19.76 12.78 -23.56
N PHE A 99 -20.96 13.11 -24.03
CA PHE A 99 -22.16 12.29 -23.77
C PHE A 99 -22.02 10.86 -24.33
N GLU A 100 -21.55 10.72 -25.56
CA GLU A 100 -21.40 9.41 -26.22
C GLU A 100 -20.37 8.52 -25.52
N SER A 101 -19.21 9.08 -25.13
CA SER A 101 -18.18 8.34 -24.41
C SER A 101 -18.68 7.91 -23.02
N ARG A 102 -19.44 8.78 -22.34
CA ARG A 102 -20.00 8.49 -21.02
C ARG A 102 -21.03 7.36 -21.09
N GLN A 103 -21.92 7.39 -22.08
CA GLN A 103 -22.88 6.31 -22.33
C GLN A 103 -22.17 4.99 -22.60
N SER A 104 -21.12 5.01 -23.43
CA SER A 104 -20.31 3.82 -23.73
C SER A 104 -19.63 3.27 -22.46
N ALA A 105 -19.04 4.15 -21.63
CA ALA A 105 -18.42 3.77 -20.37
C ALA A 105 -19.41 3.22 -19.34
N MET A 106 -20.61 3.80 -19.22
CA MET A 106 -21.66 3.31 -18.33
C MET A 106 -22.20 1.94 -18.75
N ARG A 107 -22.33 1.68 -20.05
CA ARG A 107 -22.74 0.36 -20.57
C ARG A 107 -21.65 -0.69 -20.36
N PHE A 108 -20.39 -0.30 -20.52
CA PHE A 108 -19.24 -1.19 -20.34
C PHE A 108 -19.02 -1.53 -18.86
N TYR A 109 -18.94 -0.54 -17.97
CA TYR A 109 -18.87 -0.72 -16.53
C TYR A 109 -20.26 -0.70 -15.90
N ARG A 110 -21.05 -1.72 -16.25
CA ARG A 110 -22.48 -1.77 -15.93
C ARG A 110 -22.80 -1.94 -14.45
N VAL A 111 -21.84 -2.38 -13.64
CA VAL A 111 -22.01 -2.51 -12.19
C VAL A 111 -21.41 -1.29 -11.51
N ALA A 112 -22.22 -0.62 -10.69
CA ALA A 112 -21.81 0.55 -9.92
C ALA A 112 -22.14 0.32 -8.45
N VAL A 113 -21.13 0.39 -7.58
CA VAL A 113 -21.31 0.25 -6.12
C VAL A 113 -20.66 1.40 -5.36
N PRO A 114 -21.23 1.87 -4.24
CA PRO A 114 -20.59 2.87 -3.40
C PRO A 114 -19.24 2.37 -2.87
N CYS A 115 -18.24 3.25 -2.87
CA CYS A 115 -16.91 2.94 -2.36
C CYS A 115 -16.22 4.17 -1.76
N TYR A 116 -15.08 3.94 -1.13
CA TYR A 116 -14.16 5.01 -0.72
C TYR A 116 -12.83 4.86 -1.45
N TYR A 117 -12.33 5.96 -1.99
CA TYR A 117 -10.98 6.05 -2.54
C TYR A 117 -10.04 6.54 -1.45
N LYS A 118 -9.04 5.74 -1.09
CA LYS A 118 -8.02 6.09 -0.08
C LYS A 118 -6.65 6.18 -0.75
N GLN A 119 -6.14 7.41 -0.89
CA GLN A 119 -4.75 7.67 -1.24
C GLN A 119 -3.93 7.78 0.06
N VAL A 120 -2.64 7.44 -0.03
CA VAL A 120 -1.73 7.56 1.11
C VAL A 120 -1.73 9.03 1.58
N HIS A 121 -1.88 9.25 2.89
CA HIS A 121 -1.89 10.59 3.50
C HIS A 121 -3.02 11.55 3.07
N ARG A 122 -4.10 11.06 2.43
CA ARG A 122 -5.30 11.86 2.12
C ARG A 122 -6.55 11.30 2.78
N PHE A 123 -7.51 12.19 3.08
CA PHE A 123 -8.81 11.79 3.56
C PHE A 123 -9.51 10.89 2.55
N PRO A 124 -10.09 9.74 2.97
CA PRO A 124 -10.87 8.90 2.09
C PRO A 124 -12.02 9.69 1.48
N VAL A 125 -12.13 9.64 0.16
CA VAL A 125 -13.19 10.33 -0.58
C VAL A 125 -14.25 9.32 -0.99
N GLN A 126 -15.50 9.62 -0.67
CA GLN A 126 -16.62 8.82 -1.14
C GLN A 126 -16.69 8.88 -2.67
N GLY A 127 -16.95 7.73 -3.29
CA GLY A 127 -17.13 7.64 -4.72
C GLY A 127 -17.91 6.41 -5.14
N THR A 128 -17.81 6.10 -6.42
CA THR A 128 -18.46 4.94 -7.03
C THR A 128 -17.41 4.06 -7.66
N PHE A 129 -17.45 2.78 -7.33
CA PHE A 129 -16.66 1.74 -7.97
C PHE A 129 -17.42 1.23 -9.19
N TYR A 130 -16.82 1.41 -10.36
CA TYR A 130 -17.34 0.97 -11.64
C TYR A 130 -16.67 -0.35 -12.06
N PHE A 131 -17.47 -1.40 -12.18
CA PHE A 131 -17.03 -2.78 -12.35
C PHE A 131 -17.59 -3.39 -13.65
N ASN A 132 -16.74 -4.12 -14.36
CA ASN A 132 -17.06 -4.96 -15.49
C ASN A 132 -16.79 -6.44 -15.10
N PRO A 133 -17.84 -7.25 -14.91
CA PRO A 133 -17.71 -8.67 -14.55
C PRO A 133 -16.75 -9.50 -15.41
N GLU A 134 -16.73 -9.27 -16.72
CA GLU A 134 -15.98 -10.11 -17.67
C GLU A 134 -14.48 -9.84 -17.67
N LEU A 135 -14.06 -8.58 -17.47
CA LEU A 135 -12.66 -8.15 -17.66
C LEU A 135 -11.95 -7.73 -16.37
N ASP A 136 -12.70 -7.38 -15.32
CA ASP A 136 -12.10 -7.02 -14.05
C ASP A 136 -11.91 -8.25 -13.16
N THR A 137 -10.70 -8.42 -12.65
CA THR A 137 -10.37 -9.39 -11.60
C THR A 137 -10.22 -8.66 -10.27
N LEU A 138 -10.96 -9.09 -9.25
CA LEU A 138 -10.93 -8.45 -7.93
C LEU A 138 -10.03 -9.20 -6.96
N ASP A 139 -9.00 -8.52 -6.46
CA ASP A 139 -8.15 -8.93 -5.34
C ASP A 139 -8.79 -8.40 -4.04
N ILE A 140 -9.29 -9.29 -3.19
CA ILE A 140 -10.12 -8.93 -2.04
C ILE A 140 -9.35 -9.07 -0.74
N LEU A 141 -9.26 -7.98 0.03
CA LEU A 141 -8.88 -8.01 1.44
C LEU A 141 -10.15 -7.95 2.30
N GLY A 142 -10.18 -8.66 3.43
CA GLY A 142 -11.39 -8.78 4.27
C GLY A 142 -12.37 -9.85 3.77
N THR A 143 -11.90 -11.08 3.67
CA THR A 143 -12.65 -12.25 3.17
C THR A 143 -13.94 -12.53 3.92
N GLU A 144 -14.03 -12.12 5.19
CA GLU A 144 -15.24 -12.21 6.01
C GLU A 144 -16.47 -11.45 5.46
N TYR A 145 -16.27 -10.53 4.51
CA TYR A 145 -17.33 -9.75 3.87
C TYR A 145 -17.51 -10.12 2.39
N LEU A 146 -16.66 -10.98 1.85
CA LEU A 146 -16.63 -11.33 0.42
C LEU A 146 -17.97 -11.91 -0.07
N PRO A 147 -18.63 -12.88 0.61
CA PRO A 147 -19.92 -13.41 0.13
C PRO A 147 -20.98 -12.33 -0.06
N ARG A 148 -21.08 -11.40 0.90
CA ARG A 148 -22.02 -10.26 0.83
C ARG A 148 -21.64 -9.27 -0.27
N PHE A 149 -20.35 -8.94 -0.41
CA PHE A 149 -19.89 -8.04 -1.46
C PHE A 149 -20.12 -8.63 -2.85
N ALA A 150 -19.86 -9.92 -3.04
CA ALA A 150 -20.14 -10.62 -4.28
C ALA A 150 -21.64 -10.65 -4.62
N HIS A 151 -22.49 -10.80 -3.61
CA HIS A 151 -23.94 -10.67 -3.77
C HIS A 151 -24.34 -9.23 -4.16
N THR A 152 -23.75 -8.20 -3.54
CA THR A 152 -23.96 -6.79 -3.94
C THR A 152 -23.57 -6.54 -5.38
N LEU A 153 -22.45 -7.09 -5.86
CA LEU A 153 -22.06 -6.98 -7.27
C LEU A 153 -23.06 -7.67 -8.20
N TRP A 154 -23.62 -8.80 -7.77
CA TRP A 154 -24.60 -9.56 -8.53
C TRP A 154 -25.98 -8.88 -8.59
N THR A 155 -26.45 -8.29 -7.49
CA THR A 155 -27.74 -7.57 -7.45
C THR A 155 -27.69 -6.24 -8.21
N ASN A 156 -26.54 -5.57 -8.24
CA ASN A 156 -26.31 -4.35 -9.00
C ASN A 156 -25.92 -4.59 -10.46
N ASP A 157 -25.79 -5.85 -10.89
CA ASP A 157 -25.55 -6.19 -12.29
C ASP A 157 -26.88 -6.40 -13.02
N PRO A 158 -27.24 -5.57 -14.01
CA PRO A 158 -28.45 -5.75 -14.80
C PRO A 158 -28.51 -7.10 -15.55
N LEU A 159 -27.35 -7.74 -15.78
CA LEU A 159 -27.25 -9.05 -16.42
C LEU A 159 -27.12 -10.20 -15.41
N HIS A 160 -27.09 -9.90 -14.11
CA HIS A 160 -26.96 -10.89 -13.04
C HIS A 160 -25.77 -11.85 -13.21
N VAL A 161 -24.65 -11.36 -13.77
CA VAL A 161 -23.38 -12.10 -13.85
C VAL A 161 -22.65 -11.98 -12.52
N GLY A 162 -22.50 -10.75 -12.02
CA GLY A 162 -21.83 -10.44 -10.76
C GLY A 162 -20.33 -10.79 -10.77
N LEU A 163 -19.75 -11.11 -9.61
CA LEU A 163 -18.33 -11.49 -9.53
C LEU A 163 -18.07 -12.88 -10.14
N ILE A 164 -17.21 -12.94 -11.15
CA ILE A 164 -16.78 -14.20 -11.81
C ILE A 164 -15.25 -14.37 -11.90
N ASN A 165 -14.48 -13.29 -11.75
CA ASN A 165 -13.02 -13.30 -11.76
C ASN A 165 -12.49 -12.86 -10.38
N LEU A 166 -11.96 -13.81 -9.61
CA LEU A 166 -11.44 -13.57 -8.26
C LEU A 166 -9.92 -13.69 -8.24
N GLY A 167 -9.24 -12.77 -7.54
CA GLY A 167 -7.80 -12.77 -7.36
C GLY A 167 -7.38 -12.77 -5.89
N CYS A 168 -6.12 -13.15 -5.66
CA CYS A 168 -5.38 -13.06 -4.39
C CYS A 168 -6.18 -13.53 -3.17
N ILE A 169 -6.50 -14.82 -3.17
CA ILE A 169 -7.02 -15.48 -1.99
C ILE A 169 -5.86 -15.55 -0.97
N TRP A 170 -6.10 -15.12 0.26
CA TRP A 170 -5.21 -15.12 1.45
C TRP A 170 -4.28 -13.90 1.65
N GLU A 171 -4.81 -12.91 2.37
CA GLU A 171 -3.99 -11.93 3.09
C GLU A 171 -3.34 -12.59 4.32
N LYS A 172 -2.04 -12.32 4.54
CA LYS A 172 -1.24 -12.57 5.76
C LYS A 172 -1.71 -13.75 6.63
N MET A 173 -1.12 -14.92 6.39
CA MET A 173 -0.63 -15.87 7.41
C MET A 173 -0.84 -15.40 8.87
N GLY A 174 -2.07 -15.52 9.41
CA GLY A 174 -2.37 -15.01 10.75
C GLY A 174 -3.82 -15.11 11.24
N LYS A 175 -4.85 -15.21 10.39
CA LYS A 175 -6.23 -15.45 10.86
C LYS A 175 -6.50 -16.95 11.02
N TYR A 176 -7.03 -17.31 12.19
CA TYR A 176 -7.16 -18.69 12.71
C TYR A 176 -8.34 -19.48 12.12
N ALA A 177 -9.18 -18.86 11.29
CA ALA A 177 -10.26 -19.50 10.55
C ALA A 177 -10.33 -18.86 9.15
N ASP A 178 -10.54 -19.69 8.13
CA ASP A 178 -10.87 -19.22 6.79
C ASP A 178 -12.37 -18.88 6.77
N ASP A 179 -12.68 -17.60 6.57
CA ASP A 179 -14.03 -17.07 6.64
C ASP A 179 -14.97 -17.72 5.60
N LEU A 180 -14.42 -18.33 4.54
CA LEU A 180 -15.23 -19.04 3.55
C LEU A 180 -15.55 -20.49 3.97
N PHE A 181 -14.75 -21.13 4.83
CA PHE A 181 -15.09 -22.43 5.41
C PHE A 181 -16.08 -22.29 6.58
N GLN A 182 -16.02 -21.18 7.29
CA GLN A 182 -16.87 -20.89 8.45
C GLN A 182 -17.51 -19.50 8.28
N PRO A 183 -18.42 -19.33 7.32
CA PRO A 183 -19.11 -18.07 7.12
C PRO A 183 -19.96 -17.72 8.34
N LYS A 184 -20.37 -16.45 8.42
CA LYS A 184 -21.33 -16.02 9.45
C LYS A 184 -22.65 -16.78 9.26
N GLN A 185 -23.33 -17.05 10.38
CA GLN A 185 -24.59 -17.77 10.38
C GLN A 185 -25.59 -17.15 9.40
N GLY A 186 -26.11 -17.96 8.47
CA GLY A 186 -27.07 -17.54 7.44
C GLY A 186 -26.45 -17.08 6.12
N GLU A 187 -25.13 -17.17 5.95
CA GLU A 187 -24.43 -16.79 4.70
C GLU A 187 -23.96 -17.97 3.87
N GLU A 188 -24.30 -19.20 4.27
CA GLU A 188 -23.91 -20.43 3.60
C GLU A 188 -24.32 -20.43 2.11
N ASP A 189 -25.53 -19.95 1.82
CA ASP A 189 -26.03 -19.84 0.45
C ASP A 189 -25.29 -18.77 -0.36
N LEU A 190 -24.87 -17.67 0.28
CA LEU A 190 -24.08 -16.63 -0.39
C LEU A 190 -22.69 -17.16 -0.77
N VAL A 191 -22.08 -17.98 0.08
CA VAL A 191 -20.80 -18.65 -0.22
C VAL A 191 -20.98 -19.60 -1.40
N ARG A 192 -22.00 -20.46 -1.39
CA ARG A 192 -22.27 -21.36 -2.53
C ARG A 192 -22.52 -20.59 -3.83
N GLN A 193 -23.31 -19.52 -3.79
CA GLN A 193 -23.57 -18.67 -4.96
C GLN A 193 -22.32 -17.95 -5.46
N LEU A 194 -21.45 -17.49 -4.56
CA LEU A 194 -20.16 -16.92 -4.95
C LEU A 194 -19.31 -17.98 -5.67
N LEU A 195 -19.06 -19.11 -5.03
CA LEU A 195 -18.14 -20.13 -5.55
C LEU A 195 -18.64 -20.70 -6.87
N SER A 196 -19.92 -21.06 -6.97
CA SER A 196 -20.52 -21.65 -8.19
C SER A 196 -20.48 -20.76 -9.44
N ARG A 197 -20.32 -19.43 -9.30
CA ARG A 197 -20.28 -18.50 -10.44
C ARG A 197 -18.88 -18.22 -10.95
N LEU A 198 -17.84 -18.53 -10.18
CA LEU A 198 -16.46 -18.21 -10.54
C LEU A 198 -16.10 -18.89 -11.86
N ARG A 199 -15.45 -18.12 -12.74
CA ARG A 199 -14.90 -18.57 -14.02
C ARG A 199 -13.38 -18.49 -14.04
N ARG A 200 -12.81 -17.59 -13.24
CA ARG A 200 -11.37 -17.46 -13.06
C ARG A 200 -11.02 -17.24 -11.61
N VAL A 201 -9.95 -17.91 -11.17
CA VAL A 201 -9.38 -17.75 -9.84
C VAL A 201 -7.86 -17.61 -9.97
N ILE A 202 -7.34 -16.48 -9.49
CA ILE A 202 -5.91 -16.18 -9.50
C ILE A 202 -5.37 -16.27 -8.07
N PHE A 203 -4.54 -17.28 -7.80
CA PHE A 203 -3.74 -17.40 -6.58
C PHE A 203 -2.53 -16.47 -6.66
N GLY A 204 -1.88 -16.14 -5.55
CA GLY A 204 -0.84 -15.11 -5.58
C GLY A 204 0.26 -15.26 -4.56
N TYR A 205 1.47 -14.88 -4.99
CA TYR A 205 2.62 -14.62 -4.13
C TYR A 205 3.08 -13.18 -4.35
N ASN A 206 3.17 -12.41 -3.26
CA ASN A 206 3.52 -10.99 -3.30
C ASN A 206 4.99 -10.72 -2.93
N GLY A 207 5.90 -11.67 -3.12
CA GLY A 207 7.32 -11.37 -3.12
C GLY A 207 7.95 -11.15 -1.74
N GLN A 208 7.75 -12.05 -0.76
CA GLN A 208 8.53 -12.04 0.50
C GLN A 208 10.05 -12.03 0.27
N CYS A 209 10.52 -12.53 -0.87
CA CYS A 209 11.93 -12.48 -1.27
C CYS A 209 12.22 -11.41 -2.35
N GLY A 210 11.23 -10.63 -2.76
CA GLY A 210 11.38 -9.62 -3.81
C GLY A 210 11.95 -10.19 -5.11
N ARG A 211 12.94 -9.50 -5.66
CA ARG A 211 13.69 -9.85 -6.88
C ARG A 211 15.11 -10.35 -6.60
N SER A 212 15.41 -10.72 -5.37
CA SER A 212 16.70 -11.28 -4.98
C SER A 212 16.51 -12.60 -4.23
N ILE A 213 17.47 -13.50 -4.35
CA ILE A 213 17.54 -14.71 -3.53
C ILE A 213 18.72 -14.52 -2.58
N PRO A 214 18.47 -14.21 -1.29
CA PRO A 214 19.52 -14.03 -0.31
C PRO A 214 20.37 -15.28 -0.13
N TRP A 215 21.63 -15.09 0.25
CA TRP A 215 22.62 -16.16 0.50
C TRP A 215 22.07 -17.33 1.33
N CYS A 216 21.34 -17.04 2.42
CA CYS A 216 20.81 -18.07 3.32
C CYS A 216 19.76 -18.98 2.65
N GLN A 217 18.99 -18.45 1.69
CA GLN A 217 17.99 -19.22 0.94
C GLN A 217 18.62 -19.96 -0.23
N ALA A 218 19.55 -19.30 -0.93
CA ALA A 218 20.30 -19.89 -2.02
C ALA A 218 21.05 -21.16 -1.56
N ARG A 219 21.76 -21.09 -0.43
CA ARG A 219 22.50 -22.23 0.13
C ARG A 219 21.63 -23.45 0.43
N LYS A 220 20.39 -23.25 0.91
CA LYS A 220 19.46 -24.35 1.20
C LYS A 220 19.10 -25.15 -0.05
N ASN A 221 19.08 -24.49 -1.20
CA ASN A 221 18.76 -25.10 -2.49
C ASN A 221 20.02 -25.49 -3.28
N GLY A 222 21.23 -25.33 -2.71
CA GLY A 222 22.49 -25.58 -3.41
C GLY A 222 22.79 -24.56 -4.52
N TRP A 223 22.22 -23.37 -4.43
CA TRP A 223 22.38 -22.28 -5.39
C TRP A 223 23.34 -21.21 -4.89
N LYS A 224 23.84 -20.40 -5.82
CA LYS A 224 24.47 -19.10 -5.53
C LYS A 224 23.38 -18.05 -5.24
N PRO A 225 23.67 -16.95 -4.52
CA PRO A 225 22.79 -15.78 -4.48
C PRO A 225 22.42 -15.33 -5.88
N GLN A 226 21.21 -14.82 -6.02
CA GLN A 226 20.69 -14.43 -7.34
C GLN A 226 20.03 -13.05 -7.28
N LEU A 227 20.21 -12.29 -8.36
CA LEU A 227 19.56 -11.01 -8.60
C LEU A 227 18.78 -11.06 -9.92
N HIS A 228 17.46 -11.04 -9.81
CA HIS A 228 16.54 -11.36 -10.91
C HIS A 228 15.86 -10.11 -11.46
N ARG A 229 16.43 -9.50 -12.49
CA ARG A 229 15.79 -8.37 -13.20
C ARG A 229 14.57 -8.79 -14.00
N SER A 230 14.53 -10.06 -14.38
CA SER A 230 13.50 -10.62 -15.23
C SER A 230 12.15 -10.71 -14.49
N ARG A 231 12.14 -10.97 -13.17
CA ARG A 231 10.92 -10.93 -12.35
C ARG A 231 10.15 -9.60 -12.49
N PRO A 232 8.86 -9.64 -12.85
CA PRO A 232 8.04 -8.44 -12.95
C PRO A 232 7.80 -7.74 -11.61
N LEU A 233 7.59 -6.43 -11.67
CA LEU A 233 7.28 -5.54 -10.54
C LEU A 233 5.82 -5.09 -10.58
N LEU A 234 5.05 -5.35 -9.53
CA LEU A 234 3.65 -4.92 -9.49
C LEU A 234 3.57 -3.41 -9.20
N ALA A 235 3.11 -2.62 -10.17
CA ALA A 235 2.80 -1.20 -10.02
C ALA A 235 1.41 -0.97 -9.40
N SER A 236 1.12 0.28 -9.05
CA SER A 236 -0.17 0.72 -8.50
C SER A 236 -1.31 0.74 -9.52
N VAL A 237 -0.99 0.72 -10.81
CA VAL A 237 -1.95 0.81 -11.92
C VAL A 237 -2.73 -0.51 -12.08
N SER A 238 -4.04 -0.44 -12.29
CA SER A 238 -4.87 -1.66 -12.39
C SER A 238 -4.90 -2.28 -13.79
N LYS A 239 -4.74 -1.48 -14.85
CA LYS A 239 -4.86 -1.91 -16.25
C LYS A 239 -3.63 -2.70 -16.70
N PHE A 240 -3.86 -3.83 -17.37
CA PHE A 240 -2.77 -4.62 -17.93
C PHE A 240 -3.15 -5.28 -19.27
N GLU A 241 -2.12 -5.67 -20.01
CA GLU A 241 -2.20 -6.46 -21.23
C GLU A 241 -1.48 -7.78 -21.03
N ARG A 242 -2.03 -8.87 -21.57
CA ARG A 242 -1.41 -10.19 -21.51
C ARG A 242 -0.62 -10.48 -22.77
N LEU A 243 0.63 -10.86 -22.58
CA LEU A 243 1.44 -11.51 -23.59
C LEU A 243 1.44 -13.03 -23.34
N PRO A 244 1.18 -13.87 -24.36
CA PRO A 244 1.15 -15.32 -24.20
C PRO A 244 2.45 -15.91 -23.62
N GLN A 245 3.58 -15.24 -23.85
CA GLN A 245 4.88 -15.60 -23.33
C GLN A 245 5.66 -14.32 -23.00
N ASP A 246 6.53 -14.38 -21.99
CA ASP A 246 7.51 -13.33 -21.73
C ASP A 246 8.55 -13.26 -22.86
N PRO A 247 8.73 -12.12 -23.55
CA PRO A 247 9.67 -12.00 -24.65
C PRO A 247 11.14 -11.87 -24.19
N ARG A 248 11.39 -11.80 -22.88
CA ARG A 248 12.72 -11.64 -22.29
C ARG A 248 13.41 -13.00 -22.08
N PRO A 249 14.75 -13.04 -22.03
CA PRO A 249 15.47 -14.27 -21.70
C PRO A 249 15.32 -14.56 -20.20
N ILE A 250 14.30 -15.33 -19.83
CA ILE A 250 13.91 -15.61 -18.43
C ILE A 250 14.14 -17.07 -18.02
N GLU A 251 14.65 -17.91 -18.93
CA GLU A 251 14.75 -19.36 -18.75
C GLU A 251 15.60 -19.73 -17.51
N ALA A 252 16.69 -19.00 -17.28
CA ALA A 252 17.55 -19.21 -16.12
C ALA A 252 16.77 -18.98 -14.81
N GLU A 253 16.01 -17.89 -14.71
CA GLU A 253 15.18 -17.60 -13.55
C GLU A 253 14.08 -18.66 -13.34
N LEU A 254 13.44 -19.11 -14.42
CA LEU A 254 12.37 -20.11 -14.32
C LEU A 254 12.87 -21.47 -13.80
N THR A 255 14.15 -21.81 -13.97
CA THR A 255 14.74 -23.05 -13.41
C THR A 255 15.07 -22.94 -11.91
N LYS A 256 15.17 -21.73 -11.36
CA LYS A 256 15.61 -21.45 -9.99
C LYS A 256 14.65 -20.51 -9.26
N MET A 257 13.35 -20.77 -9.36
CA MET A 257 12.32 -19.88 -8.81
C MET A 257 12.15 -20.10 -7.29
N CYS A 258 12.39 -19.07 -6.50
CA CYS A 258 12.13 -19.09 -5.05
C CYS A 258 10.87 -18.29 -4.70
N MET A 259 9.90 -18.96 -4.05
CA MET A 259 8.59 -18.42 -3.66
C MET A 259 8.52 -18.13 -2.15
N GLY A 260 9.66 -18.00 -1.47
CA GLY A 260 9.74 -17.73 -0.04
C GLY A 260 9.42 -18.93 0.85
N VAL A 261 8.80 -18.67 2.00
CA VAL A 261 8.60 -19.69 3.03
C VAL A 261 7.60 -20.76 2.60
N ALA A 262 6.46 -20.35 2.03
CA ALA A 262 5.31 -21.20 1.81
C ALA A 262 5.33 -21.92 0.45
N ASP A 263 4.85 -23.17 0.42
CA ASP A 263 4.63 -23.91 -0.83
C ASP A 263 3.43 -23.30 -1.59
N PRO A 264 3.58 -22.87 -2.86
CA PRO A 264 2.49 -22.27 -3.64
C PRO A 264 1.28 -23.20 -3.80
N ARG A 265 1.49 -24.53 -3.77
CA ARG A 265 0.41 -25.51 -3.88
C ARG A 265 -0.50 -25.55 -2.66
N ASP A 266 -0.06 -25.05 -1.49
CA ASP A 266 -0.89 -25.03 -0.29
C ASP A 266 -2.15 -24.16 -0.48
N GLN A 267 -2.02 -23.02 -1.18
CA GLN A 267 -3.16 -22.16 -1.51
C GLN A 267 -4.18 -22.89 -2.39
N MET A 268 -3.67 -23.57 -3.42
CA MET A 268 -4.51 -24.32 -4.36
C MET A 268 -5.19 -25.50 -3.66
N TYR A 269 -4.43 -26.26 -2.85
CA TYR A 269 -4.95 -27.37 -2.06
C TYR A 269 -6.12 -26.93 -1.18
N ARG A 270 -5.94 -25.88 -0.37
CA ARG A 270 -7.01 -25.35 0.49
C ARG A 270 -8.23 -24.91 -0.30
N TRP A 271 -8.02 -24.29 -1.46
CA TRP A 271 -9.11 -23.88 -2.33
C TRP A 271 -9.92 -25.07 -2.85
N PHE A 272 -9.27 -26.14 -3.31
CA PHE A 272 -9.99 -27.34 -3.74
C PHE A 272 -10.73 -28.00 -2.58
N ARG A 273 -10.15 -28.01 -1.37
CA ARG A 273 -10.86 -28.45 -0.14
C ARG A 273 -12.08 -27.60 0.19
N LEU A 274 -12.04 -26.29 -0.10
CA LEU A 274 -13.18 -25.40 0.07
C LEU A 274 -14.30 -25.80 -0.90
N LEU A 275 -13.97 -26.02 -2.17
CA LEU A 275 -14.94 -26.47 -3.17
C LEU A 275 -15.55 -27.83 -2.81
N GLU A 276 -14.75 -28.79 -2.36
CA GLU A 276 -15.22 -30.10 -1.89
C GLU A 276 -16.16 -29.96 -0.68
N HIS A 277 -15.77 -29.14 0.31
CA HIS A 277 -16.58 -28.89 1.51
C HIS A 277 -17.97 -28.34 1.17
N TRP A 278 -18.02 -27.42 0.22
CA TRP A 278 -19.27 -26.80 -0.24
C TRP A 278 -19.98 -27.58 -1.35
N GLN A 279 -19.42 -28.71 -1.79
CA GLN A 279 -19.93 -29.54 -2.89
C GLN A 279 -20.14 -28.74 -4.18
N ILE A 280 -19.17 -27.89 -4.51
CA ILE A 280 -19.21 -27.04 -5.71
C ILE A 280 -18.68 -27.81 -6.91
N GLU A 281 -19.53 -27.95 -7.92
CA GLU A 281 -19.20 -28.53 -9.22
C GLU A 281 -19.47 -27.51 -10.32
N TYR A 282 -18.67 -27.56 -11.40
CA TYR A 282 -18.82 -26.69 -12.57
C TYR A 282 -19.18 -27.54 -13.80
N PRO A 283 -20.46 -27.93 -13.96
CA PRO A 283 -20.87 -28.89 -14.99
C PRO A 283 -20.79 -28.34 -16.42
N HIS A 284 -20.80 -27.02 -16.59
CA HIS A 284 -20.96 -26.37 -17.90
C HIS A 284 -19.69 -25.70 -18.43
N TYR A 285 -18.64 -25.58 -17.62
CA TYR A 285 -17.40 -24.92 -18.02
C TYR A 285 -16.25 -25.28 -17.09
N GLN A 286 -15.02 -25.08 -17.57
CA GLN A 286 -13.81 -25.22 -16.77
C GLN A 286 -13.41 -23.87 -16.18
N VAL A 287 -13.14 -23.84 -14.88
CA VAL A 287 -12.60 -22.65 -14.21
C VAL A 287 -11.13 -22.47 -14.58
N ASP A 288 -10.77 -21.26 -15.01
CA ASP A 288 -9.40 -20.85 -15.31
C ASP A 288 -8.65 -20.55 -14.00
N TYR A 289 -7.92 -21.54 -13.49
CA TYR A 289 -7.06 -21.40 -12.32
C TYR A 289 -5.66 -20.96 -12.74
N ARG A 290 -5.15 -19.87 -12.15
CA ARG A 290 -3.81 -19.33 -12.43
C ARG A 290 -3.08 -18.97 -11.15
N TYR A 291 -1.75 -18.91 -11.23
CA TYR A 291 -0.90 -18.47 -10.13
C TYR A 291 -0.10 -17.22 -10.52
N LEU A 292 -0.32 -16.13 -9.80
CA LEU A 292 0.32 -14.85 -10.01
C LEU A 292 1.63 -14.77 -9.24
N VAL A 293 2.71 -14.41 -9.96
CA VAL A 293 4.00 -14.10 -9.35
C VAL A 293 4.46 -12.71 -9.72
N THR A 294 4.85 -11.96 -8.70
CA THR A 294 5.42 -10.62 -8.84
C THR A 294 6.30 -10.27 -7.66
N ALA A 295 7.26 -9.38 -7.87
CA ALA A 295 7.83 -8.61 -6.77
C ALA A 295 6.96 -7.37 -6.50
N ASN A 296 6.67 -7.10 -5.23
CA ASN A 296 5.67 -6.12 -4.85
C ASN A 296 6.27 -4.71 -4.80
N ASN A 297 5.79 -3.80 -5.67
CA ASN A 297 6.22 -2.41 -5.70
C ASN A 297 5.04 -1.45 -5.96
N ARG A 298 4.04 -1.50 -5.07
CA ARG A 298 2.78 -0.73 -5.16
C ARG A 298 2.96 0.77 -4.90
N ARG A 299 4.16 1.31 -5.10
CA ARG A 299 4.45 2.75 -4.98
C ARG A 299 4.66 3.40 -6.34
N VAL A 300 4.92 2.61 -7.38
CA VAL A 300 5.11 3.13 -8.74
C VAL A 300 3.76 3.38 -9.40
N GLU A 301 3.48 4.63 -9.73
CA GLU A 301 2.27 5.08 -10.40
C GLU A 301 2.48 5.39 -11.88
N ASP A 302 3.68 5.84 -12.26
CA ASP A 302 3.98 6.28 -13.61
C ASP A 302 5.35 5.81 -14.11
N ARG A 303 5.66 6.18 -15.35
CA ARG A 303 6.89 5.76 -16.03
C ARG A 303 8.15 6.42 -15.45
N GLU A 304 8.06 7.63 -14.89
CA GLU A 304 9.21 8.33 -14.30
C GLU A 304 9.60 7.71 -12.95
N GLU A 305 8.61 7.48 -12.08
CA GLU A 305 8.80 6.76 -10.81
C GLU A 305 9.32 5.35 -11.03
N ALA A 306 8.86 4.68 -12.09
CA ALA A 306 9.36 3.38 -12.50
C ALA A 306 10.87 3.41 -12.79
N PHE A 307 11.34 4.39 -13.56
CA PHE A 307 12.78 4.55 -13.81
C PHE A 307 13.54 4.85 -12.52
N LEU A 308 13.07 5.79 -11.70
CA LEU A 308 13.72 6.15 -10.43
C LEU A 308 13.87 4.95 -9.48
N PHE A 309 12.85 4.10 -9.42
CA PHE A 309 12.90 2.87 -8.63
C PHE A 309 14.00 1.93 -9.15
N LEU A 310 14.04 1.66 -10.46
CA LEU A 310 15.04 0.79 -11.06
C LEU A 310 16.46 1.32 -10.89
N GLU A 311 16.64 2.64 -10.88
CA GLU A 311 17.95 3.25 -10.57
C GLU A 311 18.38 3.02 -9.14
N THR A 312 17.45 3.14 -8.20
CA THR A 312 17.69 2.90 -6.78
C THR A 312 18.03 1.43 -6.52
N GLU A 313 17.23 0.53 -7.08
CA GLU A 313 17.45 -0.91 -6.95
C GLU A 313 18.80 -1.31 -7.55
N ARG A 314 19.17 -0.77 -8.72
CA ARG A 314 20.51 -1.01 -9.32
C ARG A 314 21.63 -0.64 -8.34
N LYS A 315 21.54 0.50 -7.65
CA LYS A 315 22.54 0.92 -6.65
C LYS A 315 22.57 -0.01 -5.44
N GLN A 316 21.41 -0.43 -4.95
CA GLN A 316 21.31 -1.39 -3.84
C GLN A 316 21.93 -2.74 -4.22
N TRP A 317 21.67 -3.22 -5.43
CA TRP A 317 22.21 -4.49 -5.92
C TRP A 317 23.72 -4.44 -6.14
N GLU A 318 24.25 -3.30 -6.59
CA GLU A 318 25.70 -3.07 -6.64
C GLU A 318 26.34 -3.13 -5.23
N ALA A 319 25.66 -2.64 -4.20
CA ALA A 319 26.12 -2.76 -2.82
C ALA A 319 26.05 -4.22 -2.34
N CYS A 320 24.90 -4.90 -2.50
CA CYS A 320 24.75 -6.31 -2.13
C CYS A 320 25.78 -7.21 -2.81
N ARG A 321 26.15 -6.91 -4.07
CA ARG A 321 27.19 -7.65 -4.79
C ARG A 321 28.54 -7.54 -4.11
N LYS A 322 28.95 -6.31 -3.74
CA LYS A 322 30.21 -6.09 -3.02
C LYS A 322 30.22 -6.84 -1.68
N ASP A 323 29.07 -6.89 -1.01
CA ASP A 323 28.94 -7.63 0.25
C ASP A 323 29.09 -9.14 0.05
N TYR A 324 28.51 -9.70 -1.01
CA TYR A 324 28.70 -11.12 -1.35
C TYR A 324 30.15 -11.41 -1.76
N GLU A 325 30.76 -10.59 -2.61
CA GLU A 325 32.16 -10.72 -3.02
C GLU A 325 33.10 -10.67 -1.80
N ALA A 326 32.87 -9.74 -0.86
CA ALA A 326 33.63 -9.62 0.38
C ALA A 326 33.50 -10.88 1.28
N GLN A 327 32.38 -11.60 1.18
CA GLN A 327 32.13 -12.85 1.89
C GLN A 327 32.60 -14.10 1.11
N GLY A 328 33.26 -13.92 -0.05
CA GLY A 328 33.73 -15.03 -0.90
C GLY A 328 32.61 -15.74 -1.66
N ALA A 329 31.49 -15.06 -1.86
CA ALA A 329 30.29 -15.56 -2.50
C ALA A 329 30.10 -14.94 -3.89
N ASP A 330 30.19 -15.75 -4.95
CA ASP A 330 29.78 -15.31 -6.28
C ASP A 330 28.25 -15.13 -6.35
N CYS A 331 27.80 -14.02 -6.92
CA CYS A 331 26.38 -13.74 -7.18
C CYS A 331 26.04 -13.99 -8.66
N GLU A 332 24.96 -14.72 -8.95
CA GLU A 332 24.42 -14.86 -10.30
C GLU A 332 23.48 -13.67 -10.59
N GLU A 333 23.70 -12.95 -11.69
CA GLU A 333 22.80 -11.87 -12.13
C GLU A 333 22.22 -12.22 -13.50
N ASP A 334 20.91 -12.03 -13.64
CA ASP A 334 20.30 -11.92 -14.95
C ASP A 334 20.70 -10.56 -15.54
N ASP A 335 21.47 -10.61 -16.64
CA ASP A 335 22.20 -9.51 -17.24
C ASP A 335 21.44 -8.16 -17.24
N CYS A 336 22.22 -7.09 -17.07
CA CYS A 336 21.77 -5.70 -17.24
C CYS A 336 21.16 -5.37 -18.62
N GLU A 337 21.22 -6.32 -19.57
CA GLU A 337 20.62 -6.23 -20.89
C GLU A 337 19.12 -6.54 -20.90
N THR A 338 18.61 -7.29 -19.90
CA THR A 338 17.20 -7.64 -19.80
C THR A 338 16.39 -6.45 -19.30
N ALA A 339 15.48 -5.96 -20.15
CA ALA A 339 14.60 -4.87 -19.80
C ALA A 339 13.60 -5.27 -18.69
N SER A 340 13.39 -4.40 -17.70
CA SER A 340 12.43 -4.64 -16.62
C SER A 340 10.99 -4.56 -17.13
N ALA A 341 10.11 -5.32 -16.48
CA ALA A 341 8.67 -5.28 -16.73
C ALA A 341 7.92 -4.92 -15.44
N TYR A 342 6.98 -4.00 -15.54
CA TYR A 342 5.98 -3.74 -14.51
C TYR A 342 4.71 -4.54 -14.81
N GLY A 343 4.18 -5.21 -13.81
CA GLY A 343 3.12 -6.18 -13.96
C GLY A 343 3.43 -7.46 -13.21
N PHE A 344 3.04 -8.60 -13.77
CA PHE A 344 3.15 -9.88 -13.09
C PHE A 344 3.19 -11.04 -14.09
N TRP A 345 3.73 -12.17 -13.65
CA TRP A 345 3.60 -13.43 -14.37
C TRP A 345 2.34 -14.16 -13.95
N LEU A 346 1.66 -14.80 -14.91
CA LEU A 346 0.59 -15.76 -14.66
C LEU A 346 1.03 -17.15 -15.11
N PHE A 347 1.23 -18.03 -14.14
CA PHE A 347 1.52 -19.44 -14.39
C PHE A 347 0.22 -20.25 -14.45
N PRO A 348 0.17 -21.31 -15.28
CA PRO A 348 -0.81 -22.36 -15.08
C PRO A 348 -0.56 -23.03 -13.72
N ILE A 349 -1.63 -23.46 -13.04
CA ILE A 349 -1.50 -24.00 -11.67
C ILE A 349 -0.63 -25.26 -11.57
N ASP A 350 -0.50 -26.03 -12.64
CA ASP A 350 0.30 -27.25 -12.69
C ASP A 350 1.81 -26.99 -12.89
N ALA A 351 2.23 -25.72 -13.06
CA ALA A 351 3.63 -25.34 -13.12
C ALA A 351 4.41 -25.73 -11.86
N PHE A 352 3.74 -25.76 -10.70
CA PHE A 352 4.33 -26.13 -9.42
C PHE A 352 4.19 -27.62 -9.10
N GLY A 353 3.90 -28.45 -10.11
CA GLY A 353 3.72 -29.89 -9.96
C GLY A 353 2.35 -30.28 -9.39
N PRO A 354 2.14 -31.59 -9.13
CA PRO A 354 0.84 -32.08 -8.68
C PRO A 354 0.50 -31.54 -7.30
N ILE A 355 -0.78 -31.21 -7.13
CA ILE A 355 -1.39 -30.91 -5.84
C ILE A 355 -1.75 -32.29 -5.23
N PRO A 356 -1.28 -32.60 -4.01
CA PRO A 356 -1.57 -33.87 -3.35
C PRO A 356 -3.07 -34.13 -3.28
N GLU A 357 -3.45 -35.37 -3.56
CA GLU A 357 -4.79 -35.86 -3.27
C GLU A 357 -5.01 -35.90 -1.75
N ALA A 358 -6.27 -35.79 -1.35
CA ALA A 358 -6.63 -35.78 0.05
C ALA A 358 -6.43 -37.19 0.65
N ASP A 359 -5.31 -37.41 1.35
CA ASP A 359 -5.27 -38.48 2.33
C ASP A 359 -6.29 -38.15 3.44
N ASP A 360 -7.16 -39.12 3.77
CA ASP A 360 -8.29 -39.08 4.73
C ASP A 360 -7.93 -38.66 6.18
N LYS A 361 -6.76 -38.09 6.43
CA LYS A 361 -6.21 -37.77 7.76
C LYS A 361 -6.18 -36.29 8.12
N ILE A 362 -6.60 -35.37 7.23
CA ILE A 362 -6.75 -33.95 7.61
C ILE A 362 -8.14 -33.71 8.19
N THR A 363 -8.31 -34.07 9.46
CA THR A 363 -9.57 -33.93 10.23
C THR A 363 -9.78 -32.52 10.80
N LYS A 364 -8.84 -31.58 10.60
CA LYS A 364 -8.93 -30.20 11.08
C LYS A 364 -8.44 -29.22 10.01
N ILE A 365 -9.33 -28.82 9.13
CA ILE A 365 -9.18 -27.59 8.35
C ILE A 365 -9.75 -26.47 9.22
N GLY A 366 -8.93 -25.50 9.62
CA GLY A 366 -9.39 -24.32 10.36
C GLY A 366 -9.03 -24.24 11.85
N ARG A 367 -8.02 -24.97 12.36
CA ARG A 367 -7.35 -24.55 13.61
C ARG A 367 -5.84 -24.69 13.53
N THR A 368 -5.20 -23.57 13.89
CA THR A 368 -3.82 -23.38 14.31
C THR A 368 -2.70 -23.61 13.29
N PHE A 369 -1.85 -22.58 13.26
CA PHE A 369 -0.44 -22.52 12.88
C PHE A 369 0.46 -23.59 13.54
N GLU A 370 0.00 -24.82 13.73
CA GLU A 370 0.99 -25.88 13.75
C GLU A 370 1.55 -25.95 12.33
N PHE A 371 2.88 -25.92 12.21
CA PHE A 371 3.64 -26.21 10.99
C PHE A 371 3.39 -27.66 10.51
N ARG A 372 2.13 -28.02 10.33
CA ARG A 372 1.62 -29.29 9.86
C ARG A 372 0.62 -29.00 8.75
N GLY A 373 1.10 -28.34 7.69
CA GLY A 373 0.57 -28.71 6.39
C GLY A 373 0.78 -30.21 6.16
N PRO A 374 0.21 -30.80 5.09
CA PRO A 374 0.68 -32.08 4.59
C PRO A 374 2.19 -32.21 4.78
N ARG A 375 2.67 -33.30 5.40
CA ARG A 375 4.13 -33.52 5.63
C ARG A 375 4.94 -33.52 4.32
N VAL A 376 4.25 -33.44 3.19
CA VAL A 376 4.74 -33.35 1.81
C VAL A 376 5.22 -31.93 1.45
N TRP A 377 4.83 -30.89 2.18
CA TRP A 377 5.24 -29.53 1.86
C TRP A 377 6.66 -29.23 2.32
N GLU A 378 7.48 -28.76 1.38
CA GLU A 378 8.86 -28.36 1.62
C GLU A 378 8.94 -26.83 1.67
N PHE A 379 9.19 -26.29 2.85
CA PHE A 379 9.39 -24.85 3.03
C PHE A 379 10.72 -24.42 2.38
N TRP A 380 10.75 -23.22 1.79
CA TRP A 380 11.94 -22.67 1.11
C TRP A 380 12.42 -23.45 -0.11
N LYS A 381 11.56 -24.31 -0.66
CA LYS A 381 11.87 -25.09 -1.85
C LYS A 381 12.04 -24.21 -3.08
N GLY A 382 13.10 -24.47 -3.83
CA GLY A 382 13.30 -23.98 -5.17
C GLY A 382 12.46 -24.71 -6.22
N TRP A 383 11.88 -23.97 -7.15
CA TRP A 383 11.00 -24.49 -8.19
C TRP A 383 11.63 -24.36 -9.58
N ASP A 384 11.61 -25.45 -10.33
CA ASP A 384 11.83 -25.42 -11.78
C ASP A 384 10.47 -25.40 -12.48
N VAL A 385 10.09 -24.21 -12.94
CA VAL A 385 8.84 -23.95 -13.67
C VAL A 385 9.10 -23.73 -15.17
N SER A 386 10.32 -23.96 -15.65
CA SER A 386 10.73 -23.68 -17.04
C SER A 386 9.91 -24.45 -18.09
N LYS A 387 9.38 -25.62 -17.73
CA LYS A 387 8.54 -26.47 -18.60
C LYS A 387 7.14 -25.91 -18.83
N ARG A 388 6.70 -24.97 -17.99
CA ARG A 388 5.38 -24.33 -18.04
C ARG A 388 5.59 -22.81 -17.98
N PRO A 389 6.09 -22.20 -19.07
CA PRO A 389 6.41 -20.78 -19.09
C PRO A 389 5.17 -19.92 -18.79
N PRO A 390 5.34 -18.78 -18.09
CA PRO A 390 4.22 -17.93 -17.72
C PRO A 390 3.77 -17.03 -18.87
N GLU A 391 2.52 -16.60 -18.80
CA GLU A 391 2.06 -15.39 -19.49
C GLU A 391 2.64 -14.16 -18.79
N LEU A 392 3.05 -13.15 -19.55
CA LEU A 392 3.50 -11.86 -18.99
C LEU A 392 2.34 -10.86 -19.05
N CYS A 393 1.86 -10.41 -17.90
CA CYS A 393 0.86 -9.37 -17.80
C CYS A 393 1.54 -8.02 -17.61
N LEU A 394 1.62 -7.19 -18.65
CA LEU A 394 2.24 -5.88 -18.63
C LEU A 394 1.26 -4.80 -18.20
N GLN A 395 1.58 -4.08 -17.12
CA GLN A 395 0.79 -2.93 -16.70
C GLN A 395 1.06 -1.70 -17.58
N TYR A 396 0.03 -0.91 -17.84
CA TYR A 396 0.15 0.34 -18.59
C TYR A 396 0.68 1.45 -17.69
N LEU A 397 1.92 1.89 -17.92
CA LEU A 397 2.51 3.01 -17.20
C LEU A 397 2.26 4.31 -18.00
N PRO A 398 1.50 5.28 -17.45
CA PRO A 398 1.21 6.53 -18.17
C PRO A 398 2.48 7.38 -18.39
N GLU A 399 2.51 8.12 -19.52
CA GLU A 399 3.64 9.00 -19.93
C GLU A 399 3.45 10.49 -19.56
N VAL A 400 2.34 10.89 -18.91
CA VAL A 400 1.94 12.31 -18.74
C VAL A 400 2.35 12.87 -17.36
N PRO A 401 2.73 14.17 -17.26
CA PRO A 401 3.86 14.66 -16.47
C PRO A 401 3.47 15.31 -15.12
N LEU A 402 4.50 15.69 -14.35
CA LEU A 402 4.61 16.71 -13.27
C LEU A 402 3.54 17.85 -13.23
N SER A 403 2.24 17.55 -13.14
CA SER A 403 1.19 18.58 -13.04
C SER A 403 0.31 18.49 -11.80
N GLU A 404 0.74 17.77 -10.76
CA GLU A 404 0.34 18.05 -9.37
C GLU A 404 1.54 18.32 -8.43
N HIS A 405 2.77 18.34 -8.96
CA HIS A 405 3.96 18.79 -8.23
C HIS A 405 4.30 20.25 -8.57
N LYS A 406 3.69 21.19 -7.86
CA LYS A 406 4.43 22.40 -7.47
C LYS A 406 5.15 22.07 -6.16
N GLY A 407 6.37 21.58 -6.28
CA GLY A 407 7.24 21.24 -5.16
C GLY A 407 8.22 20.15 -5.57
N GLN A 408 9.51 20.42 -5.40
CA GLN A 408 10.67 19.65 -5.87
C GLN A 408 10.58 18.13 -5.66
N PRO A 409 11.29 17.33 -6.48
CA PRO A 409 11.32 15.88 -6.34
C PRO A 409 11.97 15.50 -5.00
N THR A 410 11.17 15.00 -4.07
CA THR A 410 11.67 14.46 -2.81
C THR A 410 12.30 13.10 -3.08
N LYS A 411 13.61 13.07 -2.91
CA LYS A 411 14.49 11.91 -2.97
C LYS A 411 14.18 10.99 -1.78
N ALA A 412 13.04 10.29 -1.82
CA ALA A 412 12.68 9.34 -0.77
C ALA A 412 13.47 8.04 -0.97
N GLU A 413 14.48 7.83 -0.12
CA GLU A 413 15.30 6.64 -0.08
C GLU A 413 14.48 5.39 0.26
N TRP A 414 14.81 4.31 -0.45
CA TRP A 414 14.18 3.01 -0.35
C TRP A 414 15.02 2.13 0.57
N THR A 415 14.43 1.59 1.63
CA THR A 415 15.02 0.46 2.37
C THR A 415 13.93 -0.57 2.70
N LEU A 416 14.06 -1.74 2.07
CA LEU A 416 13.47 -3.00 2.52
C LEU A 416 14.56 -3.75 3.30
N SER A 417 14.47 -3.66 4.62
CA SER A 417 15.08 -4.50 5.67
C SER A 417 16.18 -5.51 5.30
N SER A 418 17.40 -5.19 5.71
CA SER A 418 18.29 -6.13 6.42
C SER A 418 18.76 -5.40 7.68
N GLY A 419 18.70 -6.07 8.83
CA GLY A 419 18.79 -5.46 10.15
C GLY A 419 20.06 -4.66 10.40
N GLU A 420 19.87 -3.39 10.75
CA GLU A 420 20.35 -2.70 11.96
C GLU A 420 19.68 -1.31 11.90
N GLU A 421 18.84 -1.01 12.89
CA GLU A 421 18.09 0.25 12.95
C GLU A 421 19.06 1.42 13.11
N THR A 422 19.32 2.12 12.01
CA THR A 422 19.69 3.53 12.05
C THR A 422 18.40 4.33 11.84
N PRO A 423 18.09 5.34 12.68
CA PRO A 423 16.82 6.04 12.61
C PRO A 423 16.79 6.92 11.35
N THR A 424 16.26 6.38 10.26
CA THR A 424 15.95 7.15 9.05
C THR A 424 14.88 8.19 9.40
N LYS A 425 15.24 9.48 9.27
CA LYS A 425 14.39 10.65 9.52
C LYS A 425 13.08 10.55 8.70
N GLY A 426 11.98 10.20 9.38
CA GLY A 426 10.65 10.06 8.77
C GLY A 426 9.94 11.41 8.58
N PRO A 427 8.84 11.46 7.79
CA PRO A 427 8.02 12.67 7.67
C PRO A 427 7.20 12.92 8.94
N ALA A 428 6.95 14.20 9.25
CA ALA A 428 5.94 14.75 10.16
C ALA A 428 4.72 13.86 10.45
N ARG A 429 4.41 13.57 11.72
CA ARG A 429 3.31 12.66 12.11
C ARG A 429 2.57 13.11 13.37
N PHE A 430 1.25 12.90 13.41
CA PHE A 430 0.48 12.99 14.65
C PHE A 430 0.81 11.79 15.55
N THR A 431 1.04 12.01 16.84
CA THR A 431 1.16 10.96 17.86
C THR A 431 0.07 11.10 18.92
N SER A 432 -0.45 9.98 19.44
CA SER A 432 -1.34 9.98 20.60
C SER A 432 -0.61 9.67 21.91
N GLU A 433 0.67 9.34 21.84
CA GLU A 433 1.50 9.08 23.00
C GLU A 433 1.66 10.36 23.84
N ASP A 434 2.06 10.17 25.09
CA ASP A 434 2.37 11.28 25.99
C ASP A 434 3.74 11.87 25.66
N ASP A 435 4.73 11.02 25.35
CA ASP A 435 6.03 11.44 24.81
C ASP A 435 5.96 11.71 23.30
N VAL A 436 6.38 12.91 22.91
CA VAL A 436 6.29 13.44 21.55
C VAL A 436 7.69 13.46 20.93
N PRO A 437 7.99 12.48 20.07
CA PRO A 437 9.29 12.43 19.42
C PRO A 437 9.44 13.58 18.40
N GLN A 438 10.67 13.81 17.99
CA GLN A 438 11.01 14.76 16.93
C GLN A 438 10.14 14.53 15.68
N ARG A 439 9.71 15.63 15.03
CA ARG A 439 8.79 15.65 13.88
C ARG A 439 7.39 15.14 14.18
N HIS A 440 6.97 15.16 15.43
CA HIS A 440 5.60 14.81 15.78
C HIS A 440 4.86 15.98 16.42
N TYR A 441 3.55 15.93 16.30
CA TYR A 441 2.64 16.78 17.05
C TYR A 441 1.55 15.93 17.70
N THR A 442 1.00 16.40 18.79
CA THR A 442 0.00 15.71 19.58
C THR A 442 -1.05 16.68 20.07
N ALA A 443 -2.15 16.12 20.57
CA ALA A 443 -3.16 16.84 21.31
C ALA A 443 -3.62 15.98 22.49
N GLY A 444 -4.02 16.62 23.58
CA GLY A 444 -4.53 15.95 24.77
C GLY A 444 -5.78 16.61 25.33
N ARG A 445 -6.40 15.94 26.29
CA ARG A 445 -7.56 16.44 27.04
C ARG A 445 -7.65 15.85 28.44
N GLY A 446 -8.48 16.44 29.30
CA GLY A 446 -8.76 15.90 30.63
C GLY A 446 -7.50 15.76 31.48
N SER A 447 -7.13 14.52 31.84
CA SER A 447 -5.97 14.23 32.70
C SER A 447 -4.66 13.94 31.97
N GLU A 448 -4.60 14.09 30.63
CA GLU A 448 -3.43 13.68 29.82
C GLU A 448 -2.30 14.73 29.83
N SER A 449 -1.10 14.43 30.33
CA SER A 449 0.07 15.30 30.08
C SER A 449 0.72 14.97 28.74
N LYS A 450 1.31 15.96 28.07
CA LYS A 450 2.13 15.74 26.86
C LYS A 450 3.53 16.28 27.09
N GLU A 451 4.54 15.55 26.66
CA GLU A 451 5.94 15.84 26.93
C GLU A 451 6.82 15.57 25.73
N THR A 452 8.00 16.18 25.71
CA THR A 452 9.02 15.92 24.72
C THR A 452 10.39 16.11 25.33
N TYR A 453 11.33 15.27 24.92
CA TYR A 453 12.71 15.22 25.39
C TYR A 453 13.72 15.54 24.28
N GLY A 454 15.00 15.64 24.64
CA GLY A 454 16.10 15.73 23.67
C GLY A 454 16.21 17.11 23.01
N LEU A 455 16.02 18.18 23.78
CA LEU A 455 15.84 19.53 23.23
C LEU A 455 17.05 20.18 22.51
N ALA A 456 18.14 19.52 22.13
CA ALA A 456 19.39 20.20 21.69
C ALA A 456 19.26 21.19 20.50
N THR A 457 18.59 20.81 19.39
CA THR A 457 18.64 21.57 18.11
C THR A 457 17.29 21.94 17.48
N CYS A 458 16.15 21.61 18.10
CA CYS A 458 14.83 21.77 17.49
C CYS A 458 13.98 22.88 18.16
N ILE A 459 12.85 23.26 17.56
CA ILE A 459 11.84 24.17 18.14
C ILE A 459 10.66 23.40 18.67
N ARG A 460 10.25 23.67 19.90
CA ARG A 460 9.12 22.98 20.52
C ARG A 460 8.05 23.99 20.84
N VAL A 461 6.83 23.66 20.45
CA VAL A 461 5.68 24.54 20.59
C VAL A 461 4.62 23.80 21.37
N ALA A 462 4.18 24.40 22.47
CA ALA A 462 3.03 23.92 23.21
C ALA A 462 1.96 25.01 23.27
N VAL A 463 0.70 24.63 23.09
CA VAL A 463 -0.47 25.52 23.18
C VAL A 463 -1.48 24.89 24.14
N ALA A 464 -2.04 25.69 25.04
CA ALA A 464 -3.12 25.28 25.93
C ALA A 464 -4.26 26.28 25.86
N GLY A 465 -5.50 25.85 26.11
CA GLY A 465 -6.66 26.72 26.21
C GLY A 465 -7.77 26.14 27.07
N ASP A 466 -8.88 26.86 27.20
CA ASP A 466 -10.02 26.49 28.05
C ASP A 466 -11.33 26.51 27.26
N TYR A 467 -12.18 25.52 27.52
CA TYR A 467 -13.58 25.55 27.10
C TYR A 467 -14.42 26.15 28.23
N ASP A 468 -15.48 26.86 27.86
CA ASP A 468 -16.47 27.36 28.83
C ASP A 468 -17.23 26.20 29.50
N ASP A 469 -17.36 25.08 28.80
CA ASP A 469 -17.89 23.83 29.32
C ASP A 469 -16.73 22.92 29.78
N PRO A 470 -16.60 22.62 31.09
CA PRO A 470 -15.56 21.74 31.61
C PRO A 470 -15.70 20.28 31.11
N ASP A 471 -16.87 19.89 30.60
CA ASP A 471 -17.13 18.56 30.01
C ASP A 471 -16.99 18.55 28.47
N ALA A 472 -16.48 19.63 27.87
CA ALA A 472 -16.28 19.71 26.42
C ALA A 472 -15.38 18.56 25.92
N PRO A 473 -15.79 17.82 24.87
CA PRO A 473 -15.06 16.64 24.41
C PRO A 473 -13.80 16.96 23.60
N GLY A 474 -13.57 18.23 23.27
CA GLY A 474 -12.48 18.70 22.42
C GLY A 474 -11.11 18.68 23.10
N TYR A 475 -10.05 18.77 22.31
CA TYR A 475 -8.69 18.88 22.82
C TYR A 475 -8.43 20.28 23.40
N ASP A 476 -7.67 20.35 24.49
CA ASP A 476 -7.38 21.59 25.22
C ASP A 476 -5.88 21.85 25.43
N ARG A 477 -5.03 20.91 25.01
CA ARG A 477 -3.57 20.99 25.03
C ARG A 477 -2.98 20.40 23.76
N PHE A 478 -1.94 21.03 23.23
CA PHE A 478 -1.30 20.66 21.97
C PHE A 478 0.21 20.82 22.14
N LEU A 479 0.98 19.88 21.62
CA LEU A 479 2.45 19.95 21.65
C LEU A 479 3.02 19.50 20.30
N ALA A 480 4.03 20.21 19.82
CA ALA A 480 4.75 19.91 18.59
C ALA A 480 6.26 19.97 18.79
N HIS A 481 6.97 19.01 18.21
CA HIS A 481 8.43 18.91 18.22
C HIS A 481 8.95 19.07 16.77
N VAL A 482 9.55 20.22 16.48
CA VAL A 482 9.83 20.69 15.10
C VAL A 482 11.33 20.87 14.92
N ASP A 483 11.98 20.08 14.07
CA ASP A 483 13.44 20.10 13.88
C ASP A 483 13.95 20.98 12.75
N ASP A 484 13.21 21.06 11.65
CA ASP A 484 13.38 22.03 10.58
C ASP A 484 12.00 22.64 10.24
N LEU A 485 11.91 23.53 9.24
CA LEU A 485 10.64 23.97 8.64
C LEU A 485 9.90 22.79 7.96
N GLU A 486 9.51 21.77 8.74
CA GLU A 486 8.54 20.77 8.36
C GLU A 486 7.16 21.41 8.43
N GLU A 487 6.83 22.14 7.36
CA GLU A 487 5.50 22.70 7.10
C GLU A 487 4.37 21.72 7.47
N PRO A 488 4.48 20.40 7.24
CA PRO A 488 3.43 19.45 7.63
C PRO A 488 3.23 19.27 9.15
N VAL A 489 4.27 19.37 10.00
CA VAL A 489 4.11 19.30 11.47
C VAL A 489 3.33 20.51 11.95
N LEU A 490 3.75 21.69 11.51
CA LEU A 490 3.13 22.95 11.88
C LEU A 490 1.72 23.08 11.30
N GLN A 491 1.49 22.68 10.05
CA GLN A 491 0.14 22.67 9.46
C GLN A 491 -0.81 21.73 10.21
N GLY A 492 -0.36 20.50 10.52
CA GLY A 492 -1.16 19.54 11.28
C GLY A 492 -1.46 20.03 12.70
N PHE A 493 -0.45 20.56 13.38
CA PHE A 493 -0.59 21.18 14.69
C PHE A 493 -1.58 22.36 14.67
N MET A 494 -1.42 23.29 13.73
CA MET A 494 -2.29 24.47 13.59
C MET A 494 -3.72 24.09 13.22
N ALA A 495 -3.92 23.04 12.42
CA ALA A 495 -5.24 22.53 12.11
C ALA A 495 -5.97 22.04 13.37
N LEU A 496 -5.30 21.29 14.26
CA LEU A 496 -5.90 20.84 15.52
C LEU A 496 -6.30 22.02 16.42
N VAL A 497 -5.40 22.99 16.60
CA VAL A 497 -5.67 24.18 17.42
C VAL A 497 -6.83 24.98 16.82
N THR A 498 -6.88 25.13 15.50
CA THR A 498 -7.95 25.87 14.80
C THR A 498 -9.30 25.15 14.92
N THR A 499 -9.33 23.83 14.77
CA THR A 499 -10.56 23.04 14.96
C THR A 499 -11.06 23.16 16.40
N ALA A 500 -10.18 23.05 17.41
CA ALA A 500 -10.57 23.21 18.80
C ALA A 500 -11.14 24.61 19.09
N ARG A 501 -10.59 25.67 18.47
CA ARG A 501 -11.16 27.03 18.56
C ARG A 501 -12.55 27.14 17.96
N GLN A 502 -12.78 26.48 16.82
CA GLN A 502 -14.11 26.42 16.20
C GLN A 502 -15.11 25.66 17.08
N GLU A 503 -14.64 24.73 17.89
CA GLU A 503 -15.41 23.97 18.88
C GLU A 503 -15.58 24.69 20.23
N GLY A 504 -15.07 25.92 20.36
CA GLY A 504 -15.26 26.77 21.55
C GLY A 504 -14.05 26.92 22.46
N LEU A 505 -12.87 26.44 22.07
CA LEU A 505 -11.63 26.63 22.83
C LEU A 505 -11.23 28.12 22.83
N SER A 506 -11.06 28.69 24.02
CA SER A 506 -10.71 30.08 24.27
C SER A 506 -9.51 30.21 25.23
N ASN A 507 -9.13 31.43 25.62
CA ASN A 507 -8.04 31.71 26.57
C ASN A 507 -6.69 31.04 26.23
N LEU A 508 -6.35 31.00 24.93
CA LEU A 508 -5.15 30.29 24.51
C LEU A 508 -3.86 30.95 25.01
N ARG A 509 -2.94 30.11 25.46
CA ARG A 509 -1.57 30.44 25.84
C ARG A 509 -0.60 29.51 25.12
N ALA A 510 0.57 30.04 24.74
CA ALA A 510 1.58 29.27 24.03
C ALA A 510 2.97 29.44 24.64
N VAL A 511 3.76 28.37 24.61
CA VAL A 511 5.20 28.39 24.89
C VAL A 511 5.96 27.89 23.67
N MET A 512 6.99 28.63 23.30
CA MET A 512 7.98 28.23 22.30
C MET A 512 9.34 28.08 22.98
N VAL A 513 9.92 26.89 22.89
CA VAL A 513 11.27 26.60 23.38
C VAL A 513 12.21 26.51 22.17
N LEU A 514 13.23 27.36 22.16
CA LEU A 514 14.10 27.65 21.00
C LEU A 514 15.57 27.36 21.32
N PRO A 515 16.36 26.82 20.37
CA PRO A 515 17.80 26.66 20.53
C PRO A 515 18.52 28.01 20.39
N GLU A 516 19.65 28.16 21.09
CA GLU A 516 20.52 29.34 21.00
C GLU A 516 21.12 29.47 19.59
N ALA A 517 21.04 30.67 19.01
CA ALA A 517 21.48 30.93 17.64
C ALA A 517 23.00 30.69 17.46
N GLY A 518 23.35 29.91 16.43
CA GLY A 518 24.74 29.66 16.04
C GLY A 518 25.48 28.61 16.87
N SER A 519 24.76 27.71 17.54
CA SER A 519 25.34 26.75 18.47
C SER A 519 25.79 25.42 17.86
N ASP A 520 25.27 24.96 16.70
CA ASP A 520 25.73 23.73 16.04
C ASP A 520 26.06 23.90 14.54
N ALA A 521 27.31 24.28 14.24
CA ALA A 521 27.83 24.30 12.86
C ALA A 521 28.33 22.93 12.35
N ASN A 522 28.29 21.84 13.15
CA ASN A 522 28.89 20.54 12.78
C ASN A 522 28.24 19.33 13.49
N ASN A 523 26.92 19.11 13.39
CA ASN A 523 26.31 17.84 13.82
C ASN A 523 26.30 16.79 12.70
N ALA A 524 26.66 15.56 13.06
CA ALA A 524 26.74 14.41 12.16
C ALA A 524 25.37 13.90 11.65
N ASP A 525 24.27 14.44 12.17
CA ASP A 525 22.90 14.11 11.77
C ASP A 525 22.36 15.04 10.66
N GLY A 526 23.11 16.08 10.28
CA GLY A 526 22.84 16.94 9.13
C GLY A 526 21.78 18.02 9.33
N THR A 527 21.37 18.35 10.57
CA THR A 527 20.55 19.56 10.82
C THR A 527 21.41 20.81 10.68
N ASN A 528 20.92 21.80 9.92
CA ASN A 528 21.63 23.06 9.69
C ASN A 528 20.81 24.19 10.31
N ASP A 529 21.23 24.64 11.50
CA ASP A 529 20.50 25.61 12.35
C ASP A 529 20.23 26.95 11.65
N ASP A 530 20.95 27.27 10.57
CA ASP A 530 20.79 28.49 9.77
C ASP A 530 19.43 28.59 9.02
N LYS A 531 18.62 27.53 9.01
CA LYS A 531 17.34 27.47 8.28
C LYS A 531 16.08 27.52 9.15
N ILE A 532 16.19 27.48 10.47
CA ILE A 532 14.99 27.47 11.32
C ILE A 532 14.49 28.91 11.50
N CYS A 533 13.49 29.33 10.70
CA CYS A 533 12.87 30.66 10.78
C CYS A 533 11.97 30.81 12.02
N GLN A 534 12.56 30.99 13.21
CA GLN A 534 11.86 31.22 14.49
C GLN A 534 10.74 32.28 14.38
N ASN A 535 10.99 33.34 13.61
CA ASN A 535 10.04 34.42 13.36
C ASN A 535 8.80 33.97 12.57
N GLU A 536 8.95 33.03 11.63
CA GLU A 536 7.83 32.51 10.83
C GLU A 536 6.93 31.59 11.67
N ILE A 537 7.52 30.74 12.51
CA ILE A 537 6.77 29.88 13.43
C ILE A 537 6.02 30.74 14.45
N ARG A 538 6.67 31.78 14.99
CA ARG A 538 6.01 32.73 15.90
C ARG A 538 4.85 33.45 15.22
N ALA A 539 5.04 33.90 13.97
CA ALA A 539 3.97 34.53 13.19
C ALA A 539 2.81 33.57 12.92
N LEU A 540 3.10 32.28 12.66
CA LEU A 540 2.09 31.25 12.46
C LEU A 540 1.27 31.01 13.72
N ILE A 541 1.90 30.85 14.88
CA ILE A 541 1.20 30.68 16.17
C ILE A 541 0.39 31.94 16.51
N ALA A 542 0.89 33.12 16.16
CA ALA A 542 0.18 34.38 16.34
C ALA A 542 -1.15 34.49 15.57
N THR A 543 -1.42 33.59 14.62
CA THR A 543 -2.73 33.49 13.95
C THR A 543 -3.82 32.87 14.84
N VAL A 544 -3.42 32.10 15.87
CA VAL A 544 -4.36 31.41 16.77
C VAL A 544 -4.24 31.81 18.23
N VAL A 545 -3.08 32.31 18.66
CA VAL A 545 -2.82 32.80 20.03
C VAL A 545 -2.40 34.27 19.97
N SER A 546 -2.98 35.15 20.80
CA SER A 546 -2.56 36.55 20.86
C SER A 546 -1.06 36.67 21.18
N SER A 547 -0.37 37.61 20.54
CA SER A 547 1.09 37.74 20.67
C SER A 547 1.56 38.00 22.10
N GLU A 548 0.75 38.65 22.95
CA GLU A 548 1.05 38.81 24.39
C GLU A 548 1.01 37.51 25.21
N HIS A 549 0.35 36.46 24.69
CA HIS A 549 0.21 35.15 25.35
C HIS A 549 1.16 34.08 24.76
N ILE A 550 2.13 34.49 23.93
CA ILE A 550 3.18 33.61 23.39
C ILE A 550 4.49 33.88 24.13
N MET A 551 4.82 32.99 25.06
CA MET A 551 6.09 32.99 25.78
C MET A 551 7.17 32.30 24.95
N THR A 552 8.38 32.85 24.94
CA THR A 552 9.56 32.27 24.28
C THR A 552 10.66 32.05 25.30
N SER A 553 11.25 30.86 25.30
CA SER A 553 12.44 30.51 26.08
C SER A 553 13.56 30.08 25.15
N ILE A 554 14.80 30.49 25.45
CA ILE A 554 16.00 30.13 24.66
C ILE A 554 16.87 29.22 25.54
N HIS A 555 17.31 28.08 25.01
CA HIS A 555 18.19 27.15 25.73
C HIS A 555 19.50 26.89 24.99
N ASN A 556 20.52 26.49 25.75
CA ASN A 556 21.84 26.11 25.21
C ASN A 556 21.76 24.72 24.56
N SER A 557 22.24 24.57 23.32
CA SER A 557 22.18 23.30 22.56
C SER A 557 23.05 22.18 23.14
N LYS A 558 24.03 22.50 23.99
CA LYS A 558 25.02 21.53 24.49
C LYS A 558 24.47 20.54 25.51
N VAL A 559 23.25 20.72 25.99
CA VAL A 559 22.62 19.79 26.95
C VAL A 559 21.16 19.61 26.57
N PRO A 560 20.59 18.39 26.63
CA PRO A 560 19.18 18.19 26.37
C PRO A 560 18.32 18.86 27.45
N TRP A 561 17.12 19.25 27.04
CA TRP A 561 16.06 19.78 27.90
C TRP A 561 14.80 18.98 27.61
N TYR A 562 13.75 19.21 28.39
CA TYR A 562 12.40 18.73 28.14
C TYR A 562 11.39 19.89 28.07
N LEU A 563 10.25 19.65 27.41
CA LEU A 563 9.05 20.49 27.49
C LEU A 563 7.85 19.60 27.79
N VAL A 564 7.13 19.92 28.85
CA VAL A 564 5.92 19.24 29.29
C VAL A 564 4.77 20.24 29.34
N ILE A 565 3.63 19.88 28.77
CA ILE A 565 2.34 20.48 29.08
C ILE A 565 1.58 19.52 29.98
N GLU A 566 1.45 19.91 31.25
CA GLU A 566 0.83 19.11 32.29
C GLU A 566 -0.68 18.98 32.08
N ALA A 567 -1.30 18.06 32.82
CA ALA A 567 -2.74 17.95 32.87
C ALA A 567 -3.45 19.20 33.40
N SER A 568 -2.75 19.96 34.24
CA SER A 568 -3.13 21.28 34.75
C SER A 568 -3.06 22.38 33.68
N LYS A 569 -2.67 22.03 32.44
CA LYS A 569 -2.36 22.89 31.30
C LYS A 569 -1.13 23.76 31.50
N ASN A 570 -0.42 23.63 32.62
CA ASN A 570 0.80 24.39 32.89
C ASN A 570 1.95 23.87 32.04
N PHE A 571 2.85 24.77 31.67
CA PHE A 571 4.06 24.43 30.93
C PHE A 571 5.22 24.28 31.91
N ASP A 572 5.88 23.14 31.87
CA ASP A 572 7.16 22.93 32.55
C ASP A 572 8.25 22.67 31.50
N PHE A 573 9.40 23.29 31.68
CA PHE A 573 10.56 23.10 30.81
C PHE A 573 11.84 23.36 31.59
N ALA A 574 12.68 22.34 31.69
CA ALA A 574 13.97 22.43 32.35
C ALA A 574 15.02 21.59 31.65
N LYS A 575 16.26 21.73 32.11
CA LYS A 575 17.40 20.94 31.67
C LYS A 575 17.23 19.49 32.14
N GLU A 576 17.44 18.51 31.24
CA GLU A 576 17.43 17.08 31.58
C GLU A 576 18.57 16.67 32.53
#